data_AF-A0A2A6C3T1-F1
#
_entry.id   AF-A0A2A6C3T1-F1
#
_cell.length_a   1.000
_cell.length_b   1.000
_cell.length_c   1.000
_cell.angle_alpha   90.00
_cell.angle_beta   90.00
_cell.angle_gamma   90.00
#
_symmetry.space_group_name_H-M   'P 1'
#
loop_
_entity.id
_entity.type
_entity.pdbx_description
1 polymer ?
#
loop_
_entity_poly.entity_id
_entity_poly.type
_entity_poly.pdbx_seq_one_letter_code
_entity_poly.pdbx_strand_id
1 'polypeptide(L)'
;MISFLLFLSVTIVTETVATAGNPTLVPNCTDDTGKFLETAVNCEDTLPATYCGAGAAKHFYLADATYLPAAKGGDAKNRIIQCYSGADVTAGDATVDQAYITAAVANCAKTCGFCCMTPKYNCKNADDPAVKCETVTQAMCLDSKWRDTLAVSCPNKCGFCLDGGCVDSAVDCDKDPTICTKAAMATFAKANCKRTCGFCTNTTSTIGTGTCGDTHPNCKNWVANGFCNSNGYTTVQKQQYCGNSCGLC
;
A
#
# COMPACT_ATOMS: atom_id res chain seq x y z
N MET A 1 -3.41 -9.21 81.70
CA MET A 1 -2.58 -9.35 80.48
C MET A 1 -3.33 -10.26 79.52
N ILE A 2 -3.76 -9.74 78.38
CA ILE A 2 -3.80 -10.36 77.04
C ILE A 2 -4.46 -9.32 76.15
N SER A 3 -3.62 -8.71 75.30
CA SER A 3 -3.95 -7.63 74.37
C SER A 3 -4.48 -8.25 73.09
N PHE A 4 -5.71 -7.93 72.69
CA PHE A 4 -6.27 -8.32 71.38
C PHE A 4 -5.85 -7.27 70.35
N LEU A 5 -4.78 -7.56 69.61
CA LEU A 5 -4.35 -6.79 68.45
C LEU A 5 -5.22 -7.17 67.24
N LEU A 6 -6.00 -6.20 66.75
CA LEU A 6 -6.64 -6.23 65.43
C LEU A 6 -5.55 -6.27 64.35
N PHE A 7 -5.46 -7.38 63.62
CA PHE A 7 -4.70 -7.44 62.37
C PHE A 7 -5.63 -7.03 61.22
N LEU A 8 -5.55 -5.76 60.81
CA LEU A 8 -6.12 -5.28 59.56
C LEU A 8 -5.19 -5.76 58.42
N SER A 9 -5.55 -6.85 57.76
CA SER A 9 -4.83 -7.37 56.60
C SER A 9 -5.04 -6.44 55.40
N VAL A 10 -4.04 -5.60 55.10
CA VAL A 10 -3.97 -4.82 53.87
C VAL A 10 -3.65 -5.78 52.73
N THR A 11 -4.64 -6.13 51.92
CA THR A 11 -4.46 -6.81 50.64
C THR A 11 -3.85 -5.82 49.65
N ILE A 12 -2.55 -5.99 49.38
CA ILE A 12 -1.88 -5.30 48.27
C ILE A 12 -2.42 -5.95 46.99
N VAL A 13 -3.30 -5.23 46.29
CA VAL A 13 -3.68 -5.59 44.92
C VAL A 13 -2.48 -5.25 44.04
N THR A 14 -1.67 -6.23 43.69
CA THR A 14 -0.69 -6.06 42.62
C THR A 14 -1.47 -6.00 41.31
N GLU A 15 -1.70 -4.79 40.80
CA GLU A 15 -2.09 -4.61 39.41
C GLU A 15 -0.98 -5.18 38.53
N THR A 16 -1.25 -6.33 37.91
CA THR A 16 -0.44 -6.80 36.80
C THR A 16 -0.60 -5.77 35.69
N VAL A 17 0.37 -4.88 35.54
CA VAL A 17 0.51 -4.10 34.31
C VAL A 17 0.64 -5.12 33.19
N ALA A 18 -0.41 -5.23 32.36
CA ALA A 18 -0.35 -6.04 31.15
C ALA A 18 0.79 -5.48 30.30
N THR A 19 1.91 -6.21 30.27
CA THR A 19 2.99 -5.93 29.33
C THR A 19 2.39 -6.08 27.94
N ALA A 20 2.35 -5.00 27.16
CA ALA A 20 1.99 -5.04 25.75
C ALA A 20 2.70 -6.23 25.09
N GLY A 21 1.94 -7.08 24.40
CA GLY A 21 2.48 -8.25 23.73
C GLY A 21 3.61 -7.84 22.78
N ASN A 22 4.64 -8.69 22.66
CA ASN A 22 5.74 -8.43 21.73
C ASN A 22 5.17 -8.27 20.30
N PRO A 23 5.40 -7.13 19.62
CA PRO A 23 4.73 -6.90 18.34
C PRO A 23 5.14 -7.93 17.27
N THR A 24 4.14 -8.56 16.64
CA THR A 24 4.34 -9.53 15.55
C THR A 24 5.00 -8.86 14.35
N LEU A 25 6.12 -9.41 13.86
CA LEU A 25 6.73 -8.92 12.63
C LEU A 25 5.86 -9.31 11.42
N VAL A 26 5.36 -8.31 10.70
CA VAL A 26 4.68 -8.50 9.40
C VAL A 26 5.68 -8.12 8.29
N PRO A 27 6.27 -9.09 7.57
CA PRO A 27 7.43 -8.87 6.68
C PRO A 27 7.11 -8.13 5.36
N ASN A 28 5.85 -7.74 5.15
CA ASN A 28 5.44 -7.06 3.92
C ASN A 28 6.06 -5.66 3.82
N CYS A 29 6.71 -5.36 2.70
CA CYS A 29 7.41 -4.09 2.47
C CYS A 29 8.57 -3.80 3.44
N THR A 30 9.27 -4.84 3.91
CA THR A 30 10.42 -4.70 4.81
C THR A 30 11.72 -5.21 4.19
N ASP A 31 12.85 -4.73 4.69
CA ASP A 31 14.16 -5.35 4.44
C ASP A 31 14.38 -6.59 5.33
N ASP A 32 15.51 -7.27 5.14
CA ASP A 32 15.90 -8.47 5.90
C ASP A 32 16.09 -8.20 7.39
N THR A 33 16.23 -6.93 7.79
CA THR A 33 16.34 -6.51 9.19
C THR A 33 14.98 -6.21 9.83
N GLY A 34 13.88 -6.35 9.07
CA GLY A 34 12.53 -6.07 9.53
C GLY A 34 12.21 -4.57 9.53
N LYS A 35 12.95 -3.73 8.80
CA LYS A 35 12.67 -2.29 8.70
C LYS A 35 11.85 -1.99 7.45
N PHE A 36 10.96 -1.00 7.53
CA PHE A 36 10.19 -0.53 6.39
C PHE A 36 11.09 -0.02 5.27
N LEU A 37 10.88 -0.55 4.06
CA LEU A 37 11.50 -0.06 2.83
C LEU A 37 10.95 1.32 2.46
N GLU A 38 11.65 2.04 1.58
CA GLU A 38 11.10 3.27 0.99
C GLU A 38 9.79 3.01 0.23
N THR A 39 9.69 1.85 -0.43
CA THR A 39 8.47 1.40 -1.11
C THR A 39 7.33 1.09 -0.15
N ALA A 40 7.55 1.03 1.16
CA ALA A 40 6.47 0.89 2.14
C ALA A 40 5.67 2.17 2.33
N VAL A 41 6.26 3.34 2.01
CA VAL A 41 5.75 4.67 2.38
C VAL A 41 5.79 5.71 1.24
N ASN A 42 6.11 5.30 0.00
CA ASN A 42 6.23 6.17 -1.17
C ASN A 42 4.92 6.43 -1.93
N CYS A 43 3.78 6.10 -1.33
CA CYS A 43 2.43 6.39 -1.82
C CYS A 43 1.71 7.33 -0.86
N GLU A 44 0.47 7.70 -1.21
CA GLU A 44 -0.44 8.42 -0.32
C GLU A 44 -1.59 7.52 0.11
N ASP A 45 -2.12 7.79 1.30
CA ASP A 45 -3.35 7.16 1.77
C ASP A 45 -4.53 7.62 0.92
N THR A 46 -5.44 6.71 0.60
CA THR A 46 -6.69 7.04 -0.08
C THR A 46 -7.62 7.81 0.84
N LEU A 47 -7.61 7.49 2.14
CA LEU A 47 -8.42 8.18 3.14
C LEU A 47 -7.61 9.27 3.87
N PRO A 48 -8.28 10.32 4.39
CA PRO A 48 -7.61 11.41 5.08
C PRO A 48 -6.88 10.96 6.34
N ALA A 49 -5.89 11.75 6.78
CA ALA A 49 -5.13 11.52 8.00
C ALA A 49 -5.97 11.55 9.30
N THR A 50 -7.21 12.04 9.27
CA THR A 50 -8.16 11.90 10.38
C THR A 50 -8.65 10.46 10.54
N TYR A 51 -8.78 9.73 9.43
CA TYR A 51 -9.11 8.32 9.40
C TYR A 51 -7.85 7.48 9.60
N CYS A 52 -6.89 7.57 8.69
CA CYS A 52 -5.68 6.73 8.72
C CYS A 52 -4.66 7.14 9.78
N GLY A 53 -4.89 8.17 10.60
CA GLY A 53 -3.87 8.61 11.54
C GLY A 53 -3.83 7.83 12.86
N ALA A 54 -2.72 8.00 13.54
CA ALA A 54 -2.42 7.54 14.89
C ALA A 54 -3.04 8.45 15.98
N GLY A 55 -3.70 7.88 17.00
CA GLY A 55 -4.02 8.56 18.26
C GLY A 55 -5.45 8.38 18.79
N ALA A 56 -5.72 8.88 20.00
CA ALA A 56 -6.96 8.63 20.76
C ALA A 56 -8.27 9.13 20.10
N ALA A 57 -8.18 9.95 19.05
CA ALA A 57 -9.33 10.49 18.30
C ALA A 57 -9.40 10.00 16.84
N LYS A 58 -8.61 8.97 16.47
CA LYS A 58 -8.48 8.47 15.10
C LYS A 58 -8.81 6.98 15.02
N HIS A 59 -9.03 6.46 13.80
CA HIS A 59 -9.44 5.07 13.57
C HIS A 59 -8.42 4.06 14.10
N PHE A 60 -7.13 4.42 14.07
CA PHE A 60 -6.08 3.66 14.74
C PHE A 60 -5.93 4.16 16.17
N TYR A 61 -6.65 3.50 17.08
CA TYR A 61 -6.50 3.75 18.51
C TYR A 61 -5.13 3.23 18.97
N LEU A 62 -4.24 4.16 19.29
CA LEU A 62 -2.92 3.85 19.84
C LEU A 62 -2.92 4.25 21.31
N ALA A 63 -3.35 3.34 22.18
CA ALA A 63 -3.09 3.49 23.62
C ALA A 63 -1.60 3.30 23.95
N ASP A 64 -0.87 2.62 23.06
CA ASP A 64 0.55 2.32 23.21
C ASP A 64 1.38 3.04 22.15
N ALA A 65 2.42 3.73 22.61
CA ALA A 65 3.38 4.46 21.77
C ALA A 65 4.37 3.55 21.02
N THR A 66 4.39 2.24 21.30
CA THR A 66 5.17 1.27 20.52
C THR A 66 4.67 1.14 19.09
N TYR A 67 3.36 1.29 18.85
CA TYR A 67 2.76 1.22 17.52
C TYR A 67 2.78 2.60 16.86
N LEU A 68 3.41 2.70 15.69
CA LEU A 68 3.67 3.96 15.01
C LEU A 68 3.27 3.89 13.53
N PRO A 69 2.85 5.02 12.94
CA PRO A 69 2.76 5.14 11.49
C PRO A 69 4.06 4.71 10.82
N ALA A 70 3.95 3.99 9.70
CA ALA A 70 5.12 3.53 8.98
C ALA A 70 5.97 4.72 8.50
N ALA A 71 7.27 4.57 8.65
CA ALA A 71 8.27 5.52 8.16
C ALA A 71 9.45 4.72 7.58
N LYS A 72 10.07 5.22 6.52
CA LYS A 72 11.24 4.59 5.90
C LYS A 72 12.32 4.32 6.97
N GLY A 73 12.78 3.08 7.06
CA GLY A 73 13.77 2.64 8.04
C GLY A 73 13.25 2.42 9.46
N GLY A 74 11.96 2.67 9.72
CA GLY A 74 11.30 2.34 10.99
C GLY A 74 11.12 0.82 11.14
N ASP A 75 11.05 0.35 12.38
CA ASP A 75 10.85 -1.08 12.69
C ASP A 75 9.42 -1.50 12.34
N ALA A 76 9.27 -2.52 11.49
CA ALA A 76 7.96 -3.01 11.05
C ALA A 76 7.23 -3.83 12.11
N LYS A 77 7.90 -4.21 13.20
CA LYS A 77 7.23 -4.71 14.41
C LYS A 77 6.32 -3.64 15.01
N ASN A 78 6.68 -2.37 14.87
CA ASN A 78 5.90 -1.25 15.37
C ASN A 78 4.73 -0.88 14.43
N ARG A 79 4.44 -1.69 13.39
CA ARG A 79 3.29 -1.47 12.52
C ARG A 79 2.02 -1.47 13.36
N ILE A 80 1.17 -0.46 13.16
CA ILE A 80 -0.14 -0.34 13.81
C ILE A 80 -0.91 -1.69 13.70
N ILE A 81 -1.32 -2.27 14.84
CA ILE A 81 -1.98 -3.59 14.90
C ILE A 81 -3.20 -3.66 13.96
N GLN A 82 -4.01 -2.61 13.98
CA GLN A 82 -5.23 -2.50 13.17
C GLN A 82 -4.99 -2.49 11.65
N CYS A 83 -3.73 -2.40 11.21
CA CYS A 83 -3.38 -2.55 9.81
C CYS A 83 -3.33 -4.03 9.37
N TYR A 84 -3.24 -4.99 10.30
CA TYR A 84 -3.07 -6.40 9.97
C TYR A 84 -3.86 -7.36 10.86
N SER A 85 -4.58 -6.87 11.87
CA SER A 85 -5.34 -7.70 12.79
C SER A 85 -6.58 -6.97 13.28
N GLY A 86 -7.67 -7.72 13.49
CA GLY A 86 -8.85 -7.27 14.23
C GLY A 86 -8.76 -7.47 15.74
N ALA A 87 -7.62 -7.94 16.24
CA ALA A 87 -7.37 -8.06 17.67
C ALA A 87 -7.40 -6.66 18.31
N ASP A 88 -8.06 -6.56 19.47
CA ASP A 88 -7.94 -5.39 20.32
C ASP A 88 -6.50 -5.33 20.85
N VAL A 89 -5.93 -4.12 20.91
CA VAL A 89 -4.54 -3.86 21.36
C VAL A 89 -4.25 -4.39 22.76
N THR A 90 -5.30 -4.74 23.50
CA THR A 90 -5.29 -5.29 24.87
C THR A 90 -5.13 -6.81 24.94
N ALA A 91 -5.30 -7.56 23.84
CA ALA A 91 -5.40 -9.03 23.87
C ALA A 91 -4.06 -9.79 23.74
N GLY A 92 -2.94 -9.09 23.52
CA GLY A 92 -1.58 -9.67 23.64
C GLY A 92 -1.17 -10.74 22.61
N ASP A 93 -2.09 -11.24 21.77
CA ASP A 93 -1.82 -12.16 20.67
C ASP A 93 -2.49 -11.65 19.39
N ALA A 94 -1.76 -10.83 18.63
CA ALA A 94 -2.24 -10.33 17.35
C ALA A 94 -2.02 -11.39 16.28
N THR A 95 -3.09 -12.07 15.88
CA THR A 95 -3.09 -12.95 14.71
C THR A 95 -3.15 -12.11 13.44
N VAL A 96 -2.37 -12.51 12.43
CA VAL A 96 -2.38 -11.84 11.12
C VAL A 96 -3.67 -12.20 10.39
N ASP A 97 -4.47 -11.18 10.09
CA ASP A 97 -5.70 -11.27 9.31
C ASP A 97 -5.53 -10.57 7.95
N GLN A 98 -5.63 -11.35 6.89
CA GLN A 98 -5.47 -10.88 5.54
C GLN A 98 -6.55 -9.87 5.12
N ALA A 99 -7.76 -9.93 5.69
CA ALA A 99 -8.81 -8.96 5.41
C ALA A 99 -8.42 -7.55 5.88
N TYR A 100 -7.78 -7.45 7.05
CA TYR A 100 -7.26 -6.19 7.58
C TYR A 100 -6.10 -5.67 6.73
N ILE A 101 -5.19 -6.54 6.30
CA ILE A 101 -4.12 -6.16 5.37
C ILE A 101 -4.72 -5.61 4.06
N THR A 102 -5.71 -6.30 3.48
CA THR A 102 -6.36 -5.85 2.25
C THR A 102 -7.06 -4.49 2.43
N ALA A 103 -7.75 -4.29 3.56
CA ALA A 103 -8.36 -3.00 3.88
C ALA A 103 -7.30 -1.89 4.06
N ALA A 104 -6.19 -2.19 4.72
CA ALA A 104 -5.09 -1.27 4.92
C ALA A 104 -4.41 -0.90 3.59
N VAL A 105 -4.13 -1.86 2.71
CA VAL A 105 -3.59 -1.62 1.36
C VAL A 105 -4.52 -0.71 0.54
N ALA A 106 -5.84 -0.88 0.64
CA ALA A 106 -6.79 -0.10 -0.14
C ALA A 106 -6.94 1.35 0.37
N ASN A 107 -6.87 1.55 1.69
CA ASN A 107 -7.31 2.80 2.31
C ASN A 107 -6.20 3.60 2.96
N CYS A 108 -5.28 2.93 3.65
CA CYS A 108 -4.28 3.54 4.54
C CYS A 108 -2.87 2.97 4.27
N ALA A 109 -2.54 2.72 3.00
CA ALA A 109 -1.32 2.02 2.63
C ALA A 109 -0.04 2.72 3.10
N LYS A 110 0.02 4.06 3.07
CA LYS A 110 1.18 4.81 3.55
C LYS A 110 1.30 4.70 5.05
N THR A 111 0.21 4.98 5.79
CA THR A 111 0.26 4.93 7.26
C THR A 111 0.55 3.52 7.76
N CYS A 112 0.01 2.49 7.11
CA CYS A 112 0.21 1.09 7.47
C CYS A 112 1.50 0.45 6.92
N GLY A 113 2.29 1.16 6.10
CA GLY A 113 3.53 0.62 5.53
C GLY A 113 3.31 -0.47 4.49
N PHE A 114 2.28 -0.31 3.66
CA PHE A 114 1.84 -1.25 2.63
C PHE A 114 1.86 -0.65 1.21
N CYS A 115 2.49 0.51 0.98
CA CYS A 115 2.53 1.11 -0.36
C CYS A 115 3.04 0.12 -1.43
N CYS A 116 4.03 -0.73 -1.10
CA CYS A 116 4.60 -1.70 -2.04
C CYS A 116 3.59 -2.77 -2.51
N MET A 117 2.50 -2.96 -1.78
CA MET A 117 1.43 -3.90 -2.11
C MET A 117 0.30 -3.24 -2.89
N THR A 118 0.29 -1.90 -2.98
CA THR A 118 -0.74 -1.20 -3.76
C THR A 118 -0.52 -1.45 -5.26
N PRO A 119 -1.59 -1.58 -6.05
CA PRO A 119 -1.47 -1.87 -7.49
C PRO A 119 -0.55 -0.94 -8.27
N LYS A 120 -0.51 0.34 -7.89
CA LYS A 120 0.33 1.36 -8.53
C LYS A 120 1.83 1.12 -8.32
N TYR A 121 2.20 0.46 -7.23
CA TYR A 121 3.59 0.26 -6.84
C TYR A 121 4.00 -1.21 -6.86
N ASN A 122 3.07 -2.15 -7.06
CA ASN A 122 3.31 -3.58 -7.01
C ASN A 122 3.66 -4.18 -8.39
N CYS A 123 4.82 -3.82 -8.91
CA CYS A 123 5.45 -4.43 -10.09
C CYS A 123 6.97 -4.39 -9.94
N LYS A 124 7.72 -4.90 -10.93
CA LYS A 124 9.17 -4.72 -11.00
C LYS A 124 9.52 -3.42 -11.76
N ASN A 125 10.62 -2.77 -11.38
CA ASN A 125 11.28 -1.80 -12.26
C ASN A 125 11.89 -2.50 -13.50
N ALA A 126 12.25 -1.74 -14.52
CA ALA A 126 12.93 -2.31 -15.69
C ALA A 126 14.25 -2.98 -15.29
N ASP A 127 14.62 -4.05 -16.01
CA ASP A 127 15.89 -4.77 -15.79
C ASP A 127 17.11 -3.91 -16.10
N ASP A 128 17.02 -3.07 -17.14
CA ASP A 128 18.03 -2.11 -17.54
C ASP A 128 17.40 -0.70 -17.65
N PRO A 129 17.20 -0.03 -16.51
CA PRO A 129 16.49 1.24 -16.48
C PRO A 129 17.41 2.37 -16.97
N ALA A 130 16.88 3.31 -17.75
CA ALA A 130 17.62 4.49 -18.20
C ALA A 130 18.07 5.40 -17.03
N VAL A 131 17.47 5.22 -15.85
CA VAL A 131 17.78 5.92 -14.61
C VAL A 131 17.87 4.90 -13.47
N LYS A 132 18.89 5.00 -12.61
CA LYS A 132 19.02 4.12 -11.43
C LYS A 132 17.88 4.38 -10.44
N CYS A 133 16.93 3.46 -10.32
CA CYS A 133 15.71 3.64 -9.54
C CYS A 133 15.95 3.86 -8.04
N GLU A 134 17.11 3.46 -7.51
CA GLU A 134 17.53 3.70 -6.13
C GLU A 134 17.77 5.19 -5.88
N THR A 135 18.19 5.94 -6.91
CA THR A 135 18.49 7.38 -6.83
C THR A 135 17.28 8.27 -7.10
N VAL A 136 16.20 7.69 -7.66
CA VAL A 136 14.98 8.42 -7.99
C VAL A 136 14.27 8.84 -6.70
N THR A 137 13.96 10.13 -6.59
CA THR A 137 13.19 10.67 -5.47
C THR A 137 11.71 10.79 -5.83
N GLN A 138 10.83 10.88 -4.83
CA GLN A 138 9.41 11.11 -5.07
C GLN A 138 9.15 12.43 -5.83
N ALA A 139 9.97 13.45 -5.61
CA ALA A 139 9.89 14.70 -6.36
C ALA A 139 10.15 14.49 -7.86
N MET A 140 11.11 13.62 -8.22
CA MET A 140 11.34 13.27 -9.62
C MET A 140 10.15 12.52 -10.23
N CYS A 141 9.47 11.66 -9.46
CA CYS A 141 8.25 10.99 -9.93
C CYS A 141 7.10 11.98 -10.20
N LEU A 142 7.11 13.16 -9.58
CA LEU A 142 6.12 14.21 -9.81
C LEU A 142 6.53 15.21 -10.90
N ASP A 143 7.81 15.29 -11.22
CA ASP A 143 8.35 16.23 -12.21
C ASP A 143 8.02 15.81 -13.65
N SER A 144 7.40 16.71 -14.40
CA SER A 144 7.01 16.50 -15.80
C SER A 144 8.15 16.08 -16.71
N LYS A 145 9.39 16.51 -16.40
CA LYS A 145 10.58 16.18 -17.17
C LYS A 145 10.94 14.69 -17.07
N TRP A 146 10.67 14.07 -15.93
CA TRP A 146 11.14 12.72 -15.62
C TRP A 146 10.05 11.65 -15.77
N ARG A 147 8.78 12.05 -15.64
CA ARG A 147 7.63 11.15 -15.64
C ARG A 147 7.62 10.12 -16.76
N ASP A 148 7.83 10.54 -18.01
CA ASP A 148 7.84 9.63 -19.17
C ASP A 148 8.93 8.56 -19.04
N THR A 149 10.17 8.96 -18.73
CA THR A 149 11.30 8.03 -18.58
C THR A 149 11.12 7.11 -17.37
N LEU A 150 10.60 7.64 -16.26
CA LEU A 150 10.39 6.88 -15.02
C LEU A 150 9.20 5.92 -15.10
N ALA A 151 8.19 6.20 -15.93
CA ALA A 151 7.09 5.27 -16.19
C ALA A 151 7.56 3.96 -16.82
N VAL A 152 8.59 4.00 -17.65
CA VAL A 152 9.17 2.80 -18.27
C VAL A 152 10.29 2.23 -17.40
N SER A 153 11.15 3.08 -16.86
CA SER A 153 12.36 2.64 -16.14
C SER A 153 12.07 2.21 -14.70
N CYS A 154 11.28 3.00 -13.97
CA CYS A 154 11.09 2.86 -12.53
C CYS A 154 9.60 2.86 -12.09
N PRO A 155 8.72 2.06 -12.72
CA PRO A 155 7.29 2.09 -12.42
C PRO A 155 6.97 1.72 -10.96
N ASN A 156 7.70 0.77 -10.35
CA ASN A 156 7.53 0.44 -8.93
C ASN A 156 7.89 1.62 -8.03
N LYS A 157 9.00 2.32 -8.34
CA LYS A 157 9.47 3.42 -7.49
C LYS A 157 8.50 4.61 -7.50
N CYS A 158 7.88 4.88 -8.64
CA CYS A 158 7.05 6.06 -8.86
C CYS A 158 5.55 5.83 -8.83
N GLY A 159 5.08 4.59 -8.69
CA GLY A 159 3.65 4.31 -8.67
C GLY A 159 3.01 4.23 -10.06
N PHE A 160 3.79 3.83 -11.08
CA PHE A 160 3.36 3.76 -12.49
C PHE A 160 3.12 2.34 -13.00
N CYS A 161 3.03 1.35 -12.11
CA CYS A 161 2.85 -0.05 -12.51
C CYS A 161 1.60 -0.29 -13.37
N LEU A 162 0.55 0.52 -13.19
CA LEU A 162 -0.68 0.42 -13.96
C LEU A 162 -0.70 1.28 -15.23
N ASP A 163 0.34 2.07 -15.48
CA ASP A 163 0.35 3.06 -16.56
C ASP A 163 0.96 2.51 -17.87
N GLY A 164 1.48 1.28 -17.87
CA GLY A 164 1.98 0.61 -19.08
C GLY A 164 3.10 1.36 -19.80
N GLY A 165 3.91 2.12 -19.06
CA GLY A 165 4.97 2.97 -19.61
C GLY A 165 4.49 4.28 -20.22
N CYS A 166 3.20 4.61 -20.15
CA CYS A 166 2.64 5.85 -20.65
C CYS A 166 1.90 6.61 -19.54
N VAL A 167 2.47 7.74 -19.13
CA VAL A 167 1.91 8.60 -18.09
C VAL A 167 1.57 9.99 -18.66
N ASP A 168 0.81 10.75 -17.88
CA ASP A 168 0.72 12.18 -18.11
C ASP A 168 2.00 12.83 -17.59
N SER A 169 2.64 13.65 -18.43
CA SER A 169 3.75 14.49 -18.00
C SER A 169 3.27 15.58 -17.04
N ALA A 170 2.06 16.12 -17.24
CA ALA A 170 1.44 17.02 -16.29
C ALA A 170 0.66 16.24 -15.22
N VAL A 171 0.85 16.60 -13.94
CA VAL A 171 0.31 15.87 -12.78
C VAL A 171 -1.20 16.04 -12.55
N ASP A 172 -1.82 17.03 -13.19
CA ASP A 172 -3.21 17.44 -12.95
C ASP A 172 -4.11 17.30 -14.18
N CYS A 173 -3.73 16.50 -15.17
CA CYS A 173 -4.55 16.27 -16.35
C CYS A 173 -5.95 15.71 -16.02
N ASP A 174 -6.08 14.99 -14.89
CA ASP A 174 -7.35 14.47 -14.39
C ASP A 174 -8.30 15.55 -13.86
N LYS A 175 -7.80 16.76 -13.54
CA LYS A 175 -8.60 17.84 -12.96
C LYS A 175 -9.48 18.56 -13.97
N ASP A 176 -9.05 18.66 -15.22
CA ASP A 176 -9.86 19.20 -16.32
C ASP A 176 -9.80 18.29 -17.55
N PRO A 177 -10.65 17.24 -17.62
CA PRO A 177 -10.72 16.34 -18.78
C PRO A 177 -11.12 17.05 -20.08
N THR A 178 -11.69 18.27 -20.02
CA THR A 178 -12.08 19.01 -21.22
C THR A 178 -10.89 19.46 -22.04
N ILE A 179 -9.68 19.45 -21.47
CA ILE A 179 -8.43 19.74 -22.17
C ILE A 179 -8.19 18.79 -23.35
N CYS A 180 -8.75 17.56 -23.28
CA CYS A 180 -8.60 16.54 -24.31
C CYS A 180 -9.39 16.83 -25.59
N THR A 181 -10.45 17.64 -25.51
CA THR A 181 -11.38 17.88 -26.63
C THR A 181 -11.29 19.31 -27.21
N LYS A 182 -10.70 20.26 -26.47
CA LYS A 182 -10.51 21.64 -26.93
C LYS A 182 -9.43 21.72 -28.01
N ALA A 183 -9.80 22.19 -29.21
CA ALA A 183 -8.87 22.33 -30.34
C ALA A 183 -7.62 23.15 -30.01
N ALA A 184 -7.78 24.25 -29.25
CA ALA A 184 -6.66 25.10 -28.83
C ALA A 184 -5.68 24.39 -27.88
N MET A 185 -6.12 23.33 -27.19
CA MET A 185 -5.32 22.54 -26.25
C MET A 185 -4.81 21.23 -26.84
N ALA A 186 -5.16 20.91 -28.09
CA ALA A 186 -4.82 19.63 -28.70
C ALA A 186 -3.30 19.34 -28.67
N THR A 187 -2.46 20.35 -28.91
CA THR A 187 -0.99 20.22 -28.83
C THR A 187 -0.53 19.96 -27.40
N PHE A 188 -1.06 20.72 -26.43
CA PHE A 188 -0.72 20.54 -25.02
C PHE A 188 -1.15 19.16 -24.51
N ALA A 189 -2.39 18.76 -24.80
CA ALA A 189 -2.97 17.51 -24.35
C ALA A 189 -2.20 16.30 -24.92
N LYS A 190 -1.81 16.34 -26.20
CA LYS A 190 -0.97 15.31 -26.82
C LYS A 190 0.42 15.20 -26.20
N ALA A 191 1.00 16.32 -25.76
CA ALA A 191 2.34 16.34 -25.18
C ALA A 191 2.34 15.98 -23.68
N ASN A 192 1.32 16.39 -22.92
CA ASN A 192 1.36 16.38 -21.45
C ASN A 192 0.28 15.53 -20.79
N CYS A 193 -0.81 15.22 -21.48
CA CYS A 193 -1.96 14.48 -20.94
C CYS A 193 -2.20 13.19 -21.71
N LYS A 194 -1.11 12.50 -22.09
CA LYS A 194 -1.14 11.34 -22.98
C LYS A 194 -2.05 10.23 -22.45
N ARG A 195 -1.93 9.91 -21.16
CA ARG A 195 -2.68 8.85 -20.51
C ARG A 195 -4.13 9.28 -20.28
N THR A 196 -4.34 10.45 -19.70
CA THR A 196 -5.69 10.97 -19.41
C THR A 196 -6.53 11.16 -20.68
N CYS A 197 -5.92 11.64 -21.76
CA CYS A 197 -6.60 11.87 -23.04
C CYS A 197 -6.56 10.68 -24.00
N GLY A 198 -6.02 9.53 -23.58
CA GLY A 198 -5.99 8.31 -24.41
C GLY A 198 -5.08 8.39 -25.64
N PHE A 199 -4.06 9.25 -25.61
CA PHE A 199 -3.06 9.37 -26.68
C PHE A 199 -1.90 8.39 -26.57
N CYS A 200 -1.91 7.50 -25.58
CA CYS A 200 -0.93 6.41 -25.48
C CYS A 200 -1.07 5.46 -26.67
N THR A 201 -0.30 5.70 -27.73
CA THR A 201 -0.21 4.82 -28.90
C THR A 201 0.82 3.74 -28.62
N ASN A 202 0.42 2.67 -27.92
CA ASN A 202 1.23 1.48 -27.61
C ASN A 202 2.52 1.32 -28.44
N THR A 203 3.64 1.83 -27.94
CA THR A 203 4.98 1.35 -28.30
C THR A 203 5.47 0.54 -27.13
N THR A 204 5.33 -0.78 -27.27
CA THR A 204 5.82 -1.77 -26.31
C THR A 204 5.40 -1.46 -24.89
N SER A 205 4.12 -1.77 -24.61
CA SER A 205 3.69 -2.16 -23.27
C SER A 205 4.57 -3.34 -22.83
N THR A 206 5.77 -3.03 -22.36
CA THR A 206 6.31 -3.75 -21.22
C THR A 206 5.39 -3.33 -20.10
N ILE A 207 4.23 -4.01 -20.04
CA ILE A 207 3.44 -4.11 -18.83
C ILE A 207 4.47 -4.41 -17.76
N GLY A 208 4.83 -3.38 -16.97
CA GLY A 208 5.50 -3.59 -15.72
C GLY A 208 4.69 -4.68 -15.05
N THR A 209 5.34 -5.77 -14.71
CA THR A 209 4.78 -7.01 -14.21
C THR A 209 4.09 -6.81 -12.85
N GLY A 210 3.06 -5.97 -12.78
CA GLY A 210 1.82 -6.34 -12.13
C GLY A 210 1.20 -7.36 -13.08
N THR A 211 1.63 -8.59 -12.89
CA THR A 211 1.50 -9.68 -13.86
C THR A 211 0.07 -9.76 -14.37
N CYS A 212 -0.18 -9.32 -15.60
CA CYS A 212 -1.39 -9.74 -16.26
C CYS A 212 -1.10 -11.11 -16.88
N GLY A 213 -1.55 -12.12 -16.16
CA GLY A 213 -1.26 -13.52 -16.38
C GLY A 213 -1.85 -14.38 -15.28
N ASP A 214 -1.78 -15.69 -15.42
CA ASP A 214 -2.13 -16.61 -14.35
C ASP A 214 -0.95 -16.77 -13.41
N THR A 215 -0.79 -15.85 -12.45
CA THR A 215 0.28 -15.92 -11.45
C THR A 215 0.01 -16.95 -10.37
N HIS A 216 -1.25 -17.30 -10.16
CA HIS A 216 -1.62 -18.22 -9.12
C HIS A 216 -1.80 -19.64 -9.69
N PRO A 217 -1.13 -20.68 -9.14
CA PRO A 217 -1.19 -22.04 -9.70
C PRO A 217 -2.60 -22.65 -9.69
N ASN A 218 -3.51 -22.09 -8.89
CA ASN A 218 -4.91 -22.54 -8.78
C ASN A 218 -5.89 -21.82 -9.72
N CYS A 219 -5.43 -21.02 -10.69
CA CYS A 219 -6.35 -20.27 -11.56
C CYS A 219 -7.39 -21.13 -12.25
N LYS A 220 -7.01 -22.31 -12.74
CA LYS A 220 -7.95 -23.27 -13.31
C LYS A 220 -9.12 -23.61 -12.37
N ASN A 221 -8.83 -23.83 -11.09
CA ASN A 221 -9.84 -24.15 -10.08
C ASN A 221 -10.64 -22.91 -9.69
N TRP A 222 -9.99 -21.77 -9.51
CA TRP A 222 -10.65 -20.54 -9.08
C TRP A 222 -11.60 -19.97 -10.14
N VAL A 223 -11.19 -19.97 -11.40
CA VAL A 223 -12.04 -19.57 -12.53
C VAL A 223 -13.24 -20.51 -12.64
N ALA A 224 -13.04 -21.82 -12.51
CA ALA A 224 -14.14 -22.79 -12.47
C ALA A 224 -15.12 -22.54 -11.30
N ASN A 225 -14.64 -21.99 -10.18
CA ASN A 225 -15.44 -21.64 -9.01
C ASN A 225 -15.92 -20.16 -9.01
N GLY A 226 -15.88 -19.49 -10.15
CA GLY A 226 -16.49 -18.16 -10.33
C GLY A 226 -15.62 -16.97 -9.91
N PHE A 227 -14.31 -17.15 -9.73
CA PHE A 227 -13.38 -16.10 -9.33
C PHE A 227 -13.47 -14.83 -10.20
N CYS A 228 -13.59 -14.98 -11.52
CA CYS A 228 -13.65 -13.85 -12.47
C CYS A 228 -14.90 -12.98 -12.28
N ASN A 229 -15.99 -13.57 -11.78
CA ASN A 229 -17.27 -12.88 -11.55
C ASN A 229 -17.52 -12.58 -10.07
N SER A 230 -16.58 -12.92 -9.17
CA SER A 230 -16.73 -12.69 -7.74
C SER A 230 -16.72 -11.21 -7.40
N ASN A 231 -17.63 -10.78 -6.52
CA ASN A 231 -17.62 -9.41 -5.96
C ASN A 231 -16.65 -9.26 -4.78
N GLY A 232 -16.12 -10.37 -4.24
CA GLY A 232 -15.14 -10.36 -3.15
C GLY A 232 -13.71 -10.05 -3.59
N TYR A 233 -13.46 -10.01 -4.91
CA TYR A 233 -12.16 -9.66 -5.48
C TYR A 233 -12.32 -8.49 -6.44
N THR A 234 -11.46 -7.50 -6.32
CA THR A 234 -11.39 -6.37 -7.24
C THR A 234 -10.95 -6.82 -8.63
N THR A 235 -11.31 -6.06 -9.67
CA THR A 235 -10.85 -6.32 -11.05
C THR A 235 -9.32 -6.41 -11.13
N VAL A 236 -8.62 -5.61 -10.32
CA VAL A 236 -7.17 -5.62 -10.24
C VAL A 236 -6.63 -6.92 -9.63
N GLN A 237 -7.24 -7.42 -8.56
CA GLN A 237 -6.87 -8.74 -7.98
C GLN A 237 -7.15 -9.88 -8.96
N LYS A 238 -8.23 -9.78 -9.74
CA LYS A 238 -8.53 -10.77 -10.78
C LYS A 238 -7.49 -10.74 -11.91
N GLN A 239 -7.08 -9.54 -12.33
CA GLN A 239 -6.00 -9.34 -13.30
C GLN A 239 -4.66 -9.84 -12.77
N GLN A 240 -4.37 -9.59 -11.50
CA GLN A 240 -3.13 -10.00 -10.84
C GLN A 240 -3.01 -11.52 -10.71
N TYR A 241 -4.08 -12.20 -10.26
CA TYR A 241 -4.01 -13.63 -9.95
C TYR A 241 -4.24 -14.51 -11.18
N CYS A 242 -5.29 -14.23 -11.94
CA CYS A 242 -5.77 -15.09 -13.03
C CYS A 242 -6.16 -14.27 -14.25
N GLY A 243 -5.34 -13.27 -14.62
CA GLY A 243 -5.66 -12.30 -15.67
C GLY A 243 -6.03 -12.96 -16.99
N ASN A 244 -5.23 -13.94 -17.42
CA ASN A 244 -5.45 -14.70 -18.66
C ASN A 244 -6.68 -15.62 -18.53
N SER A 245 -6.76 -16.39 -17.45
CA SER A 245 -7.89 -17.31 -17.23
C SER A 245 -9.23 -16.58 -17.07
N CYS A 246 -9.21 -15.30 -16.68
CA CYS A 246 -10.40 -14.45 -16.58
C CYS A 246 -10.66 -13.57 -17.81
N GLY A 247 -9.79 -13.58 -18.83
CA GLY A 247 -9.93 -12.74 -20.03
C GLY A 247 -9.87 -11.24 -19.72
N LEU A 248 -9.13 -10.85 -18.69
CA LEU A 248 -8.95 -9.45 -18.28
C LEU A 248 -7.66 -8.83 -18.84
N CYS A 249 -6.88 -9.68 -19.51
CA CYS A 249 -5.87 -9.52 -20.54
C CYS A 249 -5.81 -10.86 -21.30
#